data_AF-A0A6A4VER4-F1
#
_entry.id   AF-A0A6A4VER4-F1
#
_cell.length_a   1.000
_cell.length_b   1.000
_cell.length_c   1.000
_cell.angle_alpha   90.00
_cell.angle_beta   90.00
_cell.angle_gamma   90.00
#
_symmetry.space_group_name_H-M   'P 1'
#
loop_
_entity.id
_entity.type
_entity.pdbx_description
1 polymer ?
#
loop_
_entity_poly.entity_id
_entity_poly.type
_entity_poly.pdbx_seq_one_letter_code
_entity_poly.pdbx_strand_id
1 'polypeptide(L)'
;MTGMPICQLTAVLVTAYYRLNIPHDDDSKCQQYMGSEKVQFVMSRMLDHNTFPWSWSKCSRHYLTEYLDAGYGDCLRKQPKANYRRHSEPNDQLALGPAGQTYDATQQCKLVFGDEFEICSYMPTCKRLWCSRRCNGTDCSEGCRTQHMPWADGTTCAPGRWCQRGECVSRTPRPDTVHGGWGQWGEWGQCSRSCGGGIRRSERGCNAPVPSNGGTYCLGQRVRYESCNRQECPKGSVDFREAQCATFNGNNFNIQGLPSDVQWVPKYTGIKSKDRCKLFCRVADSSAYYLLKERVVDGTTCTPDTDDMCVNGICEPAGCDHILHSDVHADQCGVCGGDNSTCHVIKGYFDKSTQKNIHYGYNRVVRVPAGATRLDVRQKSNDHTSKDDNYLGTCSSCGLTTDRLSRGILFTELLGEACFVEA
;
A
#
# COMPACT_ATOMS: atom_id res chain seq x y z
N MET A 1 -24.44 8.95 19.59
CA MET A 1 -23.32 9.79 19.10
C MET A 1 -23.87 11.11 18.58
N THR A 2 -24.36 11.95 19.47
CA THR A 2 -24.96 13.26 19.17
C THR A 2 -24.20 14.25 20.04
N GLY A 3 -23.44 15.14 19.40
CA GLY A 3 -22.66 16.17 20.11
C GLY A 3 -21.13 16.03 20.09
N MET A 4 -20.53 15.43 19.05
CA MET A 4 -19.08 15.62 18.85
C MET A 4 -18.83 16.99 18.20
N PRO A 5 -18.06 17.91 18.81
CA PRO A 5 -17.64 19.15 18.18
C PRO A 5 -16.85 18.85 16.90
N ILE A 6 -16.93 19.74 15.91
CA ILE A 6 -16.26 19.57 14.60
C ILE A 6 -14.74 19.40 14.77
N CYS A 7 -14.13 19.93 15.84
CA CYS A 7 -12.74 19.66 16.22
C CYS A 7 -12.45 18.20 16.61
N GLN A 8 -13.42 17.50 17.22
CA GLN A 8 -13.32 16.05 17.38
C GLN A 8 -13.55 15.33 16.06
N LEU A 9 -14.33 15.90 15.14
CA LEU A 9 -14.49 15.36 13.79
C LEU A 9 -13.21 15.51 12.96
N THR A 10 -12.46 16.60 13.08
CA THR A 10 -11.15 16.77 12.42
C THR A 10 -10.10 15.88 13.08
N ALA A 11 -10.09 15.71 14.40
CA ALA A 11 -9.25 14.72 15.06
C ALA A 11 -9.62 13.27 14.69
N VAL A 12 -10.92 12.95 14.58
CA VAL A 12 -11.42 11.64 14.12
C VAL A 12 -11.12 11.43 12.64
N LEU A 13 -11.21 12.47 11.81
CA LEU A 13 -10.82 12.41 10.41
C LEU A 13 -9.31 12.21 10.31
N VAL A 14 -8.47 13.05 10.92
CA VAL A 14 -7.00 12.92 10.88
C VAL A 14 -6.54 11.56 11.43
N THR A 15 -7.13 11.06 12.51
CA THR A 15 -6.83 9.71 13.02
C THR A 15 -7.35 8.59 12.11
N ALA A 16 -8.51 8.75 11.48
CA ALA A 16 -9.00 7.83 10.45
C ALA A 16 -8.15 7.88 9.17
N TYR A 17 -7.60 9.03 8.80
CA TYR A 17 -6.72 9.20 7.64
C TYR A 17 -5.30 8.71 7.92
N TYR A 18 -4.84 8.75 9.16
CA TYR A 18 -3.64 8.02 9.58
C TYR A 18 -3.82 6.50 9.36
N ARG A 19 -5.03 5.95 9.59
CA ARG A 19 -5.35 4.56 9.23
C ARG A 19 -5.33 4.30 7.72
N LEU A 20 -5.50 5.35 6.91
CA LEU A 20 -5.38 5.32 5.44
C LEU A 20 -3.95 5.68 4.96
N ASN A 21 -2.97 5.72 5.88
CA ASN A 21 -1.56 5.95 5.59
C ASN A 21 -1.27 7.27 4.87
N ILE A 22 -2.06 8.32 5.14
CA ILE A 22 -1.80 9.66 4.62
C ILE A 22 -0.83 10.38 5.57
N PRO A 23 0.37 10.80 5.10
CA PRO A 23 1.31 11.56 5.92
C PRO A 23 0.85 12.99 6.16
N HIS A 24 1.49 13.67 7.13
CA HIS A 24 1.31 15.11 7.28
C HIS A 24 1.86 15.86 6.06
N ASP A 25 1.25 17.01 5.76
CA ASP A 25 1.59 17.79 4.55
C ASP A 25 3.03 18.32 4.54
N ASP A 26 3.68 18.40 5.71
CA ASP A 26 5.07 18.84 5.88
C ASP A 26 6.06 17.68 6.03
N ASP A 27 5.63 16.44 5.78
CA ASP A 27 6.53 15.29 5.63
C ASP A 27 7.42 15.48 4.38
N SER A 28 8.66 15.00 4.47
CA SER A 28 9.59 14.90 3.35
C SER A 28 8.98 14.33 2.06
N LYS A 29 8.10 13.33 2.20
CA LYS A 29 7.39 12.66 1.09
C LYS A 29 6.40 13.58 0.36
N CYS A 30 5.90 14.61 1.05
CA CYS A 30 4.93 15.57 0.50
C CYS A 30 5.57 16.76 -0.23
N GLN A 31 6.89 16.99 -0.07
CA GLN A 31 7.55 18.19 -0.57
C GLN A 31 7.31 18.43 -2.08
N GLN A 32 7.29 17.38 -2.90
CA GLN A 32 7.04 17.46 -4.34
C GLN A 32 5.61 17.89 -4.72
N TYR A 33 4.64 17.72 -3.81
CA TYR A 33 3.23 18.04 -4.05
C TYR A 33 2.82 19.40 -3.50
N MET A 34 3.63 19.96 -2.61
CA MET A 34 3.38 21.21 -1.93
C MET A 34 3.90 22.39 -2.78
N GLY A 35 3.08 23.43 -2.91
CA GLY A 35 3.50 24.67 -3.55
C GLY A 35 4.31 25.57 -2.60
N SER A 36 4.81 26.69 -3.11
CA SER A 36 5.54 27.70 -2.32
C SER A 36 4.66 28.52 -1.38
N GLU A 37 3.32 28.45 -1.50
CA GLU A 37 2.39 29.19 -0.67
C GLU A 37 2.16 28.51 0.69
N LYS A 38 2.16 29.30 1.77
CA LYS A 38 1.88 28.86 3.14
C LYS A 38 0.37 28.67 3.39
N VAL A 39 -0.31 27.90 2.55
CA VAL A 39 -1.69 27.49 2.79
C VAL A 39 -1.67 26.22 3.64
N GLN A 40 -2.39 26.22 4.75
CA GLN A 40 -2.57 25.02 5.56
C GLN A 40 -3.77 24.22 5.07
N PHE A 41 -3.63 22.90 5.08
CA PHE A 41 -4.67 21.95 4.69
C PHE A 41 -5.04 21.07 5.88
N VAL A 42 -6.06 20.24 5.72
CA VAL A 42 -6.58 19.39 6.81
C VAL A 42 -5.51 18.44 7.40
N MET A 43 -4.50 18.03 6.64
CA MET A 43 -3.41 17.16 7.10
C MET A 43 -2.16 17.91 7.57
N SER A 44 -2.25 19.24 7.74
CA SER A 44 -1.20 20.03 8.39
C SER A 44 -1.06 19.64 9.87
N ARG A 45 0.15 19.74 10.45
CA ARG A 45 0.39 19.35 11.86
C ARG A 45 -0.46 20.16 12.85
N MET A 46 -0.78 21.39 12.51
CA MET A 46 -1.63 22.29 13.28
C MET A 46 -2.61 22.99 12.32
N LEU A 47 -3.78 23.29 12.85
CA LEU A 47 -4.83 24.03 12.14
C LEU A 47 -4.90 25.42 12.74
N ASP A 48 -4.77 26.44 11.91
CA ASP A 48 -4.82 27.83 12.32
C ASP A 48 -5.65 28.70 11.38
N HIS A 49 -5.48 30.01 11.50
CA HIS A 49 -6.18 31.01 10.73
C HIS A 49 -5.97 30.90 9.20
N ASN A 50 -4.93 30.21 8.74
CA ASN A 50 -4.54 29.97 7.34
C ASN A 50 -5.11 28.66 6.76
N THR A 51 -5.82 27.85 7.55
CA THR A 51 -6.43 26.59 7.07
C THR A 51 -7.74 26.82 6.29
N PHE A 52 -8.02 28.05 5.88
CA PHE A 52 -9.23 28.42 5.14
C PHE A 52 -8.93 28.67 3.65
N PRO A 53 -9.68 28.06 2.71
CA PRO A 53 -10.79 27.13 2.92
C PRO A 53 -10.31 25.73 3.33
N TRP A 54 -11.10 25.08 4.21
CA TRP A 54 -10.83 23.72 4.70
C TRP A 54 -10.84 22.74 3.54
N SER A 55 -9.64 22.36 3.10
CA SER A 55 -9.44 21.55 1.90
C SER A 55 -8.28 20.58 2.10
N TRP A 56 -8.28 19.51 1.32
CA TRP A 56 -7.19 18.53 1.32
C TRP A 56 -6.10 18.98 0.37
N SER A 57 -4.83 18.82 0.78
CA SER A 57 -3.69 19.14 -0.06
C SER A 57 -3.60 18.21 -1.28
N LYS A 58 -2.77 18.58 -2.25
CA LYS A 58 -2.41 17.68 -3.36
C LYS A 58 -1.71 16.41 -2.84
N CYS A 59 -0.89 16.53 -1.78
CA CYS A 59 -0.23 15.38 -1.16
C CYS A 59 -1.25 14.40 -0.56
N SER A 60 -2.18 14.92 0.25
CA SER A 60 -3.26 14.14 0.85
C SER A 60 -4.07 13.39 -0.19
N ARG A 61 -4.44 14.08 -1.29
CA ARG A 61 -5.17 13.49 -2.41
C ARG A 61 -4.37 12.37 -3.09
N HIS A 62 -3.07 12.58 -3.32
CA HIS A 62 -2.20 11.59 -3.95
C HIS A 62 -2.13 10.30 -3.12
N TYR A 63 -1.76 10.39 -1.84
CA TYR A 63 -1.59 9.21 -0.98
C TYR A 63 -2.90 8.46 -0.73
N LEU A 64 -4.02 9.18 -0.58
CA LEU A 64 -5.33 8.53 -0.50
C LEU A 64 -5.67 7.77 -1.79
N THR A 65 -5.40 8.39 -2.95
CA THR A 65 -5.69 7.78 -4.24
C THR A 65 -4.86 6.52 -4.45
N GLU A 66 -3.55 6.59 -4.16
CA GLU A 66 -2.65 5.44 -4.23
C GLU A 66 -3.08 4.31 -3.29
N TYR A 67 -3.51 4.64 -2.07
CA TYR A 67 -3.99 3.66 -1.11
C TYR A 67 -5.25 2.92 -1.62
N LEU A 68 -6.21 3.66 -2.18
CA LEU A 68 -7.46 3.10 -2.70
C LEU A 68 -7.25 2.32 -4.02
N ASP A 69 -6.35 2.79 -4.88
CA ASP A 69 -6.00 2.12 -6.14
C ASP A 69 -5.18 0.84 -5.90
N ALA A 70 -4.47 0.76 -4.78
CA ALA A 70 -3.81 -0.46 -4.30
C ALA A 70 -4.77 -1.42 -3.56
N GLY A 71 -6.09 -1.23 -3.64
CA GLY A 71 -7.08 -2.16 -3.07
C GLY A 71 -7.16 -2.18 -1.54
N TYR A 72 -6.32 -1.44 -0.81
CA TYR A 72 -6.34 -1.41 0.66
C TYR A 72 -7.67 -0.86 1.23
N GLY A 73 -8.46 -0.16 0.41
CA GLY A 73 -9.78 0.36 0.77
C GLY A 73 -10.97 -0.53 0.41
N ASP A 74 -10.78 -1.80 0.04
CA ASP A 74 -11.88 -2.66 -0.45
C ASP A 74 -13.03 -2.86 0.54
N CYS A 75 -12.74 -2.82 1.84
CA CYS A 75 -13.78 -2.87 2.87
C CYS A 75 -14.74 -1.66 2.82
N LEU A 76 -14.28 -0.52 2.31
CA LEU A 76 -15.07 0.72 2.18
C LEU A 76 -15.99 0.69 0.96
N ARG A 77 -15.82 -0.26 0.03
CA ARG A 77 -16.64 -0.37 -1.19
C ARG A 77 -18.01 -0.99 -0.92
N LYS A 78 -18.16 -1.75 0.17
CA LYS A 78 -19.41 -2.43 0.51
C LYS A 78 -20.33 -1.47 1.28
N GLN A 79 -21.54 -1.29 0.78
CA GLN A 79 -22.55 -0.53 1.53
C GLN A 79 -22.90 -1.24 2.85
N PRO A 80 -23.05 -0.50 3.95
CA PRO A 80 -23.43 -1.09 5.24
C PRO A 80 -24.84 -1.70 5.15
N LYS A 81 -24.97 -2.96 5.55
CA LYS A 81 -26.23 -3.74 5.44
C LYS A 81 -27.32 -3.25 6.40
N ALA A 82 -26.95 -2.62 7.50
CA ALA A 82 -27.87 -2.09 8.49
C ALA A 82 -27.36 -0.76 9.01
N ASN A 83 -28.27 0.20 9.20
CA ASN A 83 -27.97 1.43 9.91
C ASN A 83 -28.30 1.22 11.38
N TYR A 84 -27.29 0.87 12.19
CA TYR A 84 -27.49 0.62 13.63
C TYR A 84 -27.86 1.88 14.45
N ARG A 85 -27.90 3.07 13.83
CA ARG A 85 -28.51 4.27 14.45
C ARG A 85 -30.04 4.25 14.47
N ARG A 86 -30.68 3.34 13.73
CA ARG A 86 -32.14 3.29 13.55
C ARG A 86 -32.90 2.73 14.77
N HIS A 87 -32.20 2.31 15.82
CA HIS A 87 -32.80 1.74 17.03
C HIS A 87 -33.15 2.77 18.11
N SER A 88 -32.92 4.08 17.91
CA SER A 88 -33.19 5.06 18.96
C SER A 88 -34.30 6.09 18.71
N GLU A 89 -34.80 6.37 17.50
CA GLU A 89 -35.91 7.32 17.35
C GLU A 89 -36.78 7.05 16.09
N PRO A 90 -38.13 6.98 16.18
CA PRO A 90 -39.00 6.60 15.06
C PRO A 90 -39.25 7.67 14.00
N ASN A 91 -38.74 8.89 14.17
CA ASN A 91 -39.06 10.03 13.28
C ASN A 91 -37.83 10.75 12.72
N ASP A 92 -36.67 10.10 12.76
CA ASP A 92 -35.42 10.64 12.23
C ASP A 92 -35.42 10.52 10.70
N GLN A 93 -36.15 11.42 10.02
CA GLN A 93 -35.71 11.87 8.70
C GLN A 93 -34.29 12.40 8.91
N LEU A 94 -33.31 11.51 8.76
CA LEU A 94 -31.89 11.80 8.78
C LEU A 94 -31.73 13.13 8.05
N ALA A 95 -31.38 14.20 8.76
CA ALA A 95 -31.34 15.53 8.19
C ALA A 95 -30.43 15.51 6.96
N LEU A 96 -31.02 15.33 5.77
CA LEU A 96 -30.36 15.33 4.47
C LEU A 96 -29.87 16.75 4.12
N GLY A 97 -30.20 17.72 4.97
CA GLY A 97 -29.70 19.08 4.94
C GLY A 97 -28.31 19.24 5.56
N PRO A 98 -27.65 20.35 5.29
CA PRO A 98 -26.37 20.68 5.89
C PRO A 98 -26.48 20.90 7.42
N ALA A 99 -25.41 20.59 8.15
CA ALA A 99 -25.42 20.51 9.62
C ALA A 99 -25.90 21.79 10.33
N GLY A 100 -25.66 22.97 9.75
CA GLY A 100 -26.08 24.27 10.29
C GLY A 100 -27.59 24.52 10.28
N GLN A 101 -28.38 23.66 9.64
CA GLN A 101 -29.84 23.66 9.79
C GLN A 101 -30.29 22.96 11.08
N THR A 102 -29.56 21.95 11.51
CA THR A 102 -29.84 21.21 12.75
C THR A 102 -29.20 21.89 13.95
N TYR A 103 -28.01 22.47 13.75
CA TYR A 103 -27.22 23.11 14.79
C TYR A 103 -27.02 24.59 14.46
N ASP A 104 -27.76 25.48 15.13
CA ASP A 104 -27.57 26.93 14.96
C ASP A 104 -26.21 27.42 15.49
N ALA A 105 -25.87 28.68 15.26
CA ALA A 105 -24.57 29.24 15.65
C ALA A 105 -24.31 29.16 17.17
N THR A 106 -25.36 29.32 17.99
CA THR A 106 -25.26 29.26 19.45
C THR A 106 -25.03 27.82 19.91
N GLN A 107 -25.77 26.85 19.36
CA GLN A 107 -25.57 25.44 19.63
C GLN A 107 -24.17 24.98 19.21
N GLN A 108 -23.66 25.48 18.08
CA GLN A 108 -22.27 25.23 17.68
C GLN A 108 -21.27 25.75 18.71
N CYS A 109 -21.47 26.96 19.25
CA CYS A 109 -20.63 27.48 20.34
C CYS A 109 -20.68 26.61 21.60
N LYS A 110 -21.87 26.13 21.97
CA LYS A 110 -22.05 25.21 23.10
C LYS A 110 -21.31 23.89 22.91
N LEU A 111 -21.36 23.33 21.70
CA LEU A 111 -20.65 22.10 21.38
C LEU A 111 -19.13 22.25 21.47
N VAL A 112 -18.59 23.42 21.11
CA VAL A 112 -17.14 23.66 21.07
C VAL A 112 -16.58 24.06 22.44
N PHE A 113 -17.28 24.92 23.17
CA PHE A 113 -16.76 25.55 24.39
C PHE A 113 -17.56 25.23 25.67
N GLY A 114 -18.73 24.60 25.56
CA GLY A 114 -19.61 24.24 26.67
C GLY A 114 -20.90 25.08 26.73
N ASP A 115 -21.88 24.63 27.50
CA ASP A 115 -23.25 25.17 27.50
C ASP A 115 -23.39 26.66 27.83
N GLU A 116 -22.41 27.22 28.52
CA GLU A 116 -22.33 28.63 28.91
C GLU A 116 -21.91 29.56 27.76
N PHE A 117 -21.57 29.03 26.58
CA PHE A 117 -21.09 29.82 25.45
C PHE A 117 -22.19 30.12 24.43
N GLU A 118 -22.13 31.33 23.87
CA GLU A 118 -23.00 31.78 22.78
C GLU A 118 -22.22 32.50 21.70
N ILE A 119 -22.90 32.81 20.59
CA ILE A 119 -22.27 33.45 19.44
C ILE A 119 -21.84 34.89 19.76
N CYS A 120 -20.61 35.22 19.37
CA CYS A 120 -20.07 36.57 19.45
C CYS A 120 -20.59 37.41 18.28
N SER A 121 -21.64 38.20 18.52
CA SER A 121 -22.44 38.87 17.47
C SER A 121 -21.71 39.93 16.64
N TYR A 122 -20.63 40.52 17.16
CA TYR A 122 -19.86 41.57 16.47
C TYR A 122 -18.70 41.03 15.62
N MET A 123 -18.47 39.71 15.62
CA MET A 123 -17.46 39.07 14.78
C MET A 123 -18.01 38.67 13.40
N PRO A 124 -17.15 38.55 12.36
CA PRO A 124 -17.58 38.14 11.03
C PRO A 124 -18.28 36.78 11.02
N THR A 125 -19.39 36.68 10.28
CA THR A 125 -20.16 35.43 10.14
C THR A 125 -19.50 34.46 9.16
N CYS A 126 -19.84 33.17 9.28
CA CYS A 126 -19.47 32.05 8.40
C CYS A 126 -17.99 31.66 8.34
N LYS A 127 -17.04 32.60 8.34
CA LYS A 127 -15.61 32.30 8.20
C LYS A 127 -15.01 31.66 9.44
N ARG A 128 -15.41 32.13 10.63
CA ARG A 128 -14.92 31.64 11.92
C ARG A 128 -16.03 31.70 12.95
N LEU A 129 -16.17 30.63 13.72
CA LEU A 129 -17.07 30.55 14.85
C LEU A 129 -16.38 31.22 16.03
N TRP A 130 -16.85 32.42 16.36
CA TRP A 130 -16.40 33.20 17.52
C TRP A 130 -17.46 33.09 18.60
N CYS A 131 -17.04 32.68 19.79
CA CYS A 131 -17.93 32.44 20.91
C CYS A 131 -17.48 33.25 22.12
N SER A 132 -18.44 33.71 22.89
CA SER A 132 -18.23 34.37 24.17
C SER A 132 -19.03 33.66 25.24
N ARG A 133 -18.56 33.70 26.48
CA ARG A 133 -19.32 33.18 27.61
C ARG A 133 -20.51 34.11 27.89
N ARG A 134 -21.67 33.52 28.21
CA ARG A 134 -22.86 34.26 28.63
C ARG A 134 -22.56 35.06 29.90
N CYS A 135 -23.06 36.29 29.90
CA CYS A 135 -22.75 37.28 30.91
C CYS A 135 -24.04 37.83 31.51
N ASN A 136 -24.22 37.64 32.82
CA ASN A 136 -25.38 38.16 33.58
C ASN A 136 -24.94 39.28 34.57
N GLY A 137 -24.04 40.20 34.19
CA GLY A 137 -23.55 41.23 35.12
C GLY A 137 -22.39 42.12 34.62
N THR A 138 -21.80 42.88 35.54
CA THR A 138 -20.83 43.98 35.30
C THR A 138 -19.35 43.58 35.16
N ASP A 139 -19.00 42.29 35.17
CA ASP A 139 -17.63 41.83 34.88
C ASP A 139 -17.64 40.84 33.71
N CYS A 140 -17.52 41.39 32.51
CA CYS A 140 -17.49 40.65 31.24
C CYS A 140 -16.19 40.90 30.50
N SER A 141 -15.08 40.72 31.21
CA SER A 141 -13.72 40.90 30.71
C SER A 141 -13.22 39.71 29.85
N GLU A 142 -14.03 38.67 29.61
CA GLU A 142 -13.67 37.57 28.71
C GLU A 142 -14.04 37.90 27.25
N GLY A 143 -13.03 38.31 26.47
CA GLY A 143 -13.16 38.54 25.03
C GLY A 143 -13.54 37.28 24.23
N CYS A 144 -13.93 37.47 22.96
CA CYS A 144 -14.37 36.36 22.11
C CYS A 144 -13.23 35.37 21.81
N ARG A 145 -13.58 34.08 21.87
CA ARG A 145 -12.68 32.95 21.65
C ARG A 145 -13.08 32.20 20.38
N THR A 146 -12.12 31.59 19.72
CA THR A 146 -12.36 30.77 18.52
C THR A 146 -11.38 29.60 18.47
N GLN A 147 -11.77 28.53 17.80
CA GLN A 147 -10.90 27.43 17.40
C GLN A 147 -10.66 27.44 15.88
N HIS A 148 -10.85 28.59 15.22
CA HIS A 148 -10.64 28.82 13.78
C HIS A 148 -11.50 27.97 12.83
N MET A 149 -12.53 27.29 13.34
CA MET A 149 -13.51 26.55 12.53
C MET A 149 -14.54 27.49 11.91
N PRO A 150 -14.96 27.29 10.65
CA PRO A 150 -16.07 28.02 10.06
C PRO A 150 -17.40 27.64 10.72
N TRP A 151 -18.42 28.46 10.51
CA TRP A 151 -19.78 28.07 10.90
C TRP A 151 -20.21 26.90 10.02
N ALA A 152 -20.99 25.97 10.57
CA ALA A 152 -21.48 24.84 9.79
C ALA A 152 -22.30 25.32 8.57
N ASP A 153 -22.11 24.66 7.43
CA ASP A 153 -22.92 24.95 6.24
C ASP A 153 -24.41 24.87 6.60
N GLY A 154 -25.21 25.81 6.08
CA GLY A 154 -26.64 25.92 6.38
C GLY A 154 -27.00 26.82 7.55
N THR A 155 -26.04 27.26 8.37
CA THR A 155 -26.29 28.16 9.50
C THR A 155 -26.78 29.51 8.99
N THR A 156 -27.87 30.04 9.54
CA THR A 156 -28.38 31.37 9.18
C THR A 156 -27.36 32.45 9.53
N CYS A 157 -26.95 33.24 8.56
CA CYS A 157 -25.97 34.33 8.74
C CYS A 157 -26.58 35.73 8.54
N ALA A 158 -27.71 35.83 7.84
CA ALA A 158 -28.51 37.03 7.68
C ALA A 158 -29.94 36.63 7.23
N PRO A 159 -30.95 37.53 7.27
CA PRO A 159 -32.28 37.24 6.76
C PRO A 159 -32.23 36.72 5.31
N GLY A 160 -32.77 35.52 5.07
CA GLY A 160 -32.76 34.89 3.75
C GLY A 160 -31.39 34.39 3.26
N ARG A 161 -30.35 34.38 4.11
CA ARG A 161 -28.98 33.94 3.79
C ARG A 161 -28.48 32.89 4.77
N TRP A 162 -27.53 32.07 4.31
CA TRP A 162 -26.91 31.01 5.11
C TRP A 162 -25.41 30.88 4.81
N CYS A 163 -24.70 30.21 5.70
CA CYS A 163 -23.30 29.88 5.48
C CYS A 163 -23.16 28.73 4.47
N GLN A 164 -22.28 28.89 3.48
CA GLN A 164 -21.90 27.84 2.56
C GLN A 164 -20.41 27.98 2.23
N ARG A 165 -19.61 26.96 2.55
CA ARG A 165 -18.14 26.96 2.39
C ARG A 165 -17.47 28.18 3.05
N GLY A 166 -18.01 28.60 4.19
CA GLY A 166 -17.50 29.74 4.98
C GLY A 166 -17.93 31.13 4.49
N GLU A 167 -18.77 31.23 3.46
CA GLU A 167 -19.31 32.50 2.95
C GLU A 167 -20.82 32.63 3.21
N CYS A 168 -21.30 33.86 3.45
CA CYS A 168 -22.72 34.13 3.70
C CYS A 168 -23.48 34.37 2.38
N VAL A 169 -24.09 33.32 1.84
CA VAL A 169 -24.74 33.34 0.52
C VAL A 169 -26.27 33.33 0.63
N SER A 170 -26.96 33.77 -0.42
CA SER A 170 -28.43 33.70 -0.46
C SER A 170 -28.94 32.27 -0.39
N ARG A 171 -30.08 32.04 0.27
CA ARG A 171 -30.77 30.74 0.33
C ARG A 171 -31.45 30.45 -1.02
N THR A 172 -30.66 30.31 -2.09
CA THR A 172 -31.15 29.81 -3.37
C THR A 172 -31.35 28.30 -3.31
N PRO A 173 -32.28 27.72 -4.11
CA PRO A 173 -32.37 26.27 -4.25
C PRO A 173 -31.00 25.70 -4.57
N ARG A 174 -30.62 24.60 -3.89
CA ARG A 174 -29.37 23.92 -4.22
C ARG A 174 -29.49 23.41 -5.67
N PRO A 175 -28.51 23.66 -6.54
CA PRO A 175 -28.53 23.08 -7.87
C PRO A 175 -28.52 21.55 -7.75
N ASP A 176 -29.10 20.88 -8.75
CA ASP A 176 -29.31 19.43 -8.70
C ASP A 176 -28.03 18.67 -8.39
N THR A 177 -28.17 17.63 -7.58
CA THR A 177 -27.08 16.71 -7.25
C THR A 177 -26.62 15.99 -8.51
N VAL A 178 -25.35 16.15 -8.88
CA VAL A 178 -24.76 15.44 -10.02
C VAL A 178 -23.82 14.37 -9.50
N HIS A 179 -24.22 13.11 -9.62
CA HIS A 179 -23.36 11.98 -9.30
C HIS A 179 -22.25 11.84 -10.34
N GLY A 180 -21.04 11.50 -9.90
CA GLY A 180 -19.90 11.33 -10.77
C GLY A 180 -20.02 10.10 -11.67
N GLY A 181 -19.64 10.24 -12.93
CA GLY A 181 -19.54 9.13 -13.88
C GLY A 181 -18.11 8.93 -14.38
N TRP A 182 -17.73 7.67 -14.59
CA TRP A 182 -16.41 7.32 -15.12
C TRP A 182 -16.29 7.79 -16.57
N GLY A 183 -15.25 8.56 -16.86
CA GLY A 183 -14.82 8.82 -18.22
C GLY A 183 -14.25 7.58 -18.90
N GLN A 184 -13.86 7.74 -20.16
CA GLN A 184 -13.16 6.69 -20.90
C GLN A 184 -11.81 6.38 -20.26
N TRP A 185 -11.36 5.14 -20.45
CA TRP A 185 -10.00 4.76 -20.09
C TRP A 185 -9.01 5.52 -20.95
N GLY A 186 -7.99 6.10 -20.30
CA GLY A 186 -6.86 6.67 -21.01
C GLY A 186 -6.03 5.59 -21.68
N GLU A 187 -5.15 6.03 -22.58
CA GLU A 187 -4.17 5.17 -23.24
C GLU A 187 -3.32 4.43 -22.21
N TRP A 188 -2.82 3.26 -22.62
CA TRP A 188 -1.89 2.50 -21.81
C TRP A 188 -0.55 3.24 -21.69
N GLY A 189 -0.04 3.33 -20.46
CA GLY A 189 1.30 3.85 -20.20
C GLY A 189 2.41 2.94 -20.74
N GLN A 190 3.64 3.34 -20.50
CA GLN A 190 4.80 2.53 -20.87
C GLN A 190 4.82 1.21 -20.09
N CYS A 191 5.36 0.18 -20.72
CA CYS A 191 5.59 -1.10 -20.06
C CYS A 191 6.73 -0.98 -19.05
N SER A 192 6.55 -1.54 -17.86
CA SER A 192 7.54 -1.52 -16.78
C SER A 192 8.83 -2.28 -17.10
N ARG A 193 8.77 -3.24 -18.02
CA ARG A 193 9.88 -4.11 -18.44
C ARG A 193 9.94 -4.21 -19.95
N SER A 194 11.11 -4.47 -20.50
CA SER A 194 11.34 -4.69 -21.94
C SER A 194 11.30 -6.16 -22.36
N CYS A 195 11.32 -7.09 -21.40
CA CYS A 195 11.25 -8.55 -21.61
C CYS A 195 10.84 -9.25 -20.31
N GLY A 196 10.50 -10.53 -20.41
CA GLY A 196 10.17 -11.46 -19.33
C GLY A 196 8.89 -11.09 -18.58
N GLY A 197 7.96 -10.37 -19.23
CA GLY A 197 6.70 -9.96 -18.63
C GLY A 197 6.77 -8.66 -17.83
N GLY A 198 6.35 -7.55 -18.43
CA GLY A 198 6.13 -6.28 -17.74
C GLY A 198 4.64 -5.98 -17.57
N ILE A 199 4.36 -4.88 -16.88
CA ILE A 199 3.00 -4.38 -16.63
C ILE A 199 2.91 -2.95 -17.15
N ARG A 200 1.77 -2.62 -17.76
CA ARG A 200 1.40 -1.25 -18.11
C ARG A 200 0.09 -0.86 -17.45
N ARG A 201 -0.05 0.44 -17.20
CA ARG A 201 -1.14 1.03 -16.40
C ARG A 201 -2.00 1.94 -17.27
N SER A 202 -3.31 1.89 -17.12
CA SER A 202 -4.27 2.81 -17.73
C SER A 202 -5.20 3.34 -16.65
N GLU A 203 -5.54 4.62 -16.73
CA GLU A 203 -6.38 5.29 -15.74
C GLU A 203 -7.53 6.06 -16.39
N ARG A 204 -8.60 6.29 -15.62
CA ARG A 204 -9.74 7.09 -16.04
C ARG A 204 -10.12 8.12 -14.99
N GLY A 205 -10.68 9.24 -15.43
CA GLY A 205 -11.20 10.29 -14.57
C GLY A 205 -12.65 10.02 -14.15
N CYS A 206 -13.04 10.52 -12.98
CA CYS A 206 -14.45 10.64 -12.59
C CYS A 206 -15.00 11.98 -13.10
N ASN A 207 -15.19 12.08 -14.41
CA ASN A 207 -15.44 13.34 -15.11
C ASN A 207 -16.55 13.28 -16.18
N ALA A 208 -17.30 12.18 -16.27
CA ALA A 208 -18.36 11.98 -17.25
C ALA A 208 -19.69 11.58 -16.59
N PRO A 209 -20.34 12.45 -15.78
CA PRO A 209 -19.97 13.84 -15.47
C PRO A 209 -19.08 13.97 -14.22
N VAL A 210 -18.51 15.16 -13.98
CA VAL A 210 -17.80 15.49 -12.73
C VAL A 210 -18.82 15.58 -11.59
N PRO A 211 -18.60 14.94 -10.43
CA PRO A 211 -19.52 15.03 -9.30
C PRO A 211 -19.63 16.45 -8.77
N SER A 212 -20.86 16.94 -8.57
CA SER A 212 -21.13 18.27 -8.03
C SER A 212 -22.33 18.27 -7.08
N ASN A 213 -22.47 19.34 -6.30
CA ASN A 213 -23.62 19.61 -5.44
C ASN A 213 -23.92 18.49 -4.41
N GLY A 214 -22.88 17.84 -3.89
CA GLY A 214 -23.02 16.72 -2.95
C GLY A 214 -23.22 15.36 -3.63
N GLY A 215 -23.05 15.29 -4.95
CA GLY A 215 -23.06 14.03 -5.68
C GLY A 215 -21.93 13.09 -5.26
N THR A 216 -22.20 11.80 -5.37
CA THR A 216 -21.25 10.74 -5.01
C THR A 216 -20.10 10.70 -6.01
N TYR A 217 -18.89 10.45 -5.51
CA TYR A 217 -17.76 10.10 -6.38
C TYR A 217 -18.02 8.76 -7.08
N CYS A 218 -17.31 8.52 -8.19
CA CYS A 218 -17.47 7.31 -8.99
C CYS A 218 -17.13 6.04 -8.20
N LEU A 219 -17.96 5.02 -8.34
CA LEU A 219 -17.75 3.70 -7.73
C LEU A 219 -17.08 2.76 -8.73
N GLY A 220 -16.06 2.02 -8.29
CA GLY A 220 -15.32 1.06 -9.11
C GLY A 220 -13.84 1.41 -9.26
N GLN A 221 -13.15 0.70 -10.14
CA GLN A 221 -11.70 0.88 -10.36
C GLN A 221 -11.41 2.14 -11.18
N ARG A 222 -10.50 2.97 -10.69
CA ARG A 222 -9.96 4.15 -11.40
C ARG A 222 -8.79 3.78 -12.31
N VAL A 223 -8.11 2.68 -11.98
CA VAL A 223 -6.88 2.20 -12.61
C VAL A 223 -7.08 0.75 -13.02
N ARG A 224 -6.52 0.39 -14.17
CA ARG A 224 -6.40 -1.00 -14.64
C ARG A 224 -4.96 -1.28 -15.09
N TYR A 225 -4.60 -2.55 -15.06
CA TYR A 225 -3.27 -3.06 -15.39
C TYR A 225 -3.39 -4.15 -16.44
N GLU A 226 -2.37 -4.29 -17.28
CA GLU A 226 -2.25 -5.42 -18.18
C GLU A 226 -0.79 -5.79 -18.44
N SER A 227 -0.57 -7.06 -18.81
CA SER A 227 0.74 -7.57 -19.19
C SER A 227 1.22 -7.03 -20.53
N CYS A 228 2.52 -6.80 -20.64
CA CYS A 228 3.19 -6.34 -21.85
C CYS A 228 4.60 -6.93 -21.93
N ASN A 229 5.24 -6.89 -23.10
CA ASN A 229 6.62 -7.37 -23.31
C ASN A 229 6.88 -8.78 -22.74
N ARG A 230 6.01 -9.72 -23.11
CA ARG A 230 5.96 -11.11 -22.62
C ARG A 230 7.07 -12.02 -23.16
N GLN A 231 7.81 -11.56 -24.17
CA GLN A 231 8.94 -12.30 -24.72
C GLN A 231 9.99 -12.55 -23.64
N GLU A 232 10.57 -13.75 -23.61
CA GLU A 232 11.64 -14.07 -22.67
C GLU A 232 12.83 -13.11 -22.77
N CYS A 233 13.48 -12.89 -21.63
CA CYS A 233 14.71 -12.09 -21.61
C CYS A 233 15.88 -12.84 -22.25
N PRO A 234 16.89 -12.14 -22.80
CA PRO A 234 18.10 -12.77 -23.32
C PRO A 234 18.74 -13.72 -22.30
N LYS A 235 19.29 -14.85 -22.76
CA LYS A 235 19.97 -15.81 -21.88
C LYS A 235 21.10 -15.13 -21.11
N GLY A 236 21.17 -15.40 -19.80
CA GLY A 236 22.15 -14.78 -18.90
C GLY A 236 21.76 -13.36 -18.44
N SER A 237 20.54 -12.91 -18.71
CA SER A 237 20.00 -11.70 -18.08
C SER A 237 19.96 -11.88 -16.56
N VAL A 238 20.32 -10.83 -15.84
CA VAL A 238 20.22 -10.78 -14.37
C VAL A 238 18.75 -10.81 -13.98
N ASP A 239 18.44 -11.50 -12.87
CA ASP A 239 17.10 -11.49 -12.31
C ASP A 239 16.61 -10.05 -12.07
N PHE A 240 15.34 -9.77 -12.38
CA PHE A 240 14.86 -8.40 -12.37
C PHE A 240 14.77 -7.83 -10.95
N ARG A 241 14.54 -8.67 -9.93
CA ARG A 241 14.58 -8.21 -8.54
C ARG A 241 16.01 -8.03 -8.06
N GLU A 242 16.93 -8.89 -8.48
CA GLU A 242 18.36 -8.74 -8.22
C GLU A 242 18.90 -7.42 -8.78
N ALA A 243 18.56 -7.08 -10.03
CA ALA A 243 18.92 -5.80 -10.63
C ALA A 243 18.41 -4.61 -9.80
N GLN A 244 17.22 -4.70 -9.21
CA GLN A 244 16.66 -3.66 -8.33
C GLN A 244 17.44 -3.50 -7.02
N CYS A 245 17.84 -4.59 -6.36
CA CYS A 245 18.72 -4.51 -5.18
C CYS A 245 20.09 -3.94 -5.57
N ALA A 246 20.65 -4.38 -6.70
CA ALA A 246 21.97 -3.96 -7.17
C ALA A 246 22.07 -2.45 -7.45
N THR A 247 20.95 -1.77 -7.72
CA THR A 247 20.92 -0.29 -7.84
C THR A 247 21.41 0.45 -6.59
N PHE A 248 21.46 -0.23 -5.44
CA PHE A 248 21.93 0.31 -4.17
C PHE A 248 23.34 -0.16 -3.78
N ASN A 249 24.04 -0.93 -4.63
CA ASN A 249 25.39 -1.40 -4.33
C ASN A 249 26.33 -0.21 -4.08
N GLY A 250 27.20 -0.34 -3.07
CA GLY A 250 28.07 0.73 -2.60
C GLY A 250 27.37 1.81 -1.75
N ASN A 251 26.06 1.67 -1.48
CA ASN A 251 25.34 2.52 -0.53
C ASN A 251 25.01 1.72 0.73
N ASN A 252 25.75 1.98 1.82
CA ASN A 252 25.55 1.34 3.12
C ASN A 252 24.52 2.06 4.00
N PHE A 253 23.93 3.16 3.53
CA PHE A 253 22.97 3.99 4.26
C PHE A 253 23.45 4.43 5.66
N ASN A 254 24.76 4.50 5.90
CA ASN A 254 25.37 4.76 7.20
C ASN A 254 24.94 3.79 8.31
N ILE A 255 24.60 2.55 7.94
CA ILE A 255 24.27 1.49 8.89
C ILE A 255 25.57 1.00 9.55
N GLN A 256 25.61 1.04 10.88
CA GLN A 256 26.78 0.59 11.64
C GLN A 256 27.07 -0.90 11.37
N GLY A 257 28.33 -1.21 11.06
CA GLY A 257 28.79 -2.57 10.78
C GLY A 257 28.65 -3.03 9.33
N LEU A 258 28.12 -2.19 8.42
CA LEU A 258 28.10 -2.50 7.00
C LEU A 258 29.30 -1.87 6.25
N PRO A 259 29.97 -2.63 5.38
CA PRO A 259 31.07 -2.12 4.59
C PRO A 259 30.57 -1.08 3.57
N SER A 260 31.43 -0.13 3.18
CA SER A 260 31.07 0.93 2.21
C SER A 260 30.81 0.38 0.81
N ASP A 261 31.43 -0.74 0.46
CA ASP A 261 31.30 -1.46 -0.82
C ASP A 261 30.23 -2.57 -0.77
N VAL A 262 29.24 -2.42 0.12
CA VAL A 262 28.14 -3.38 0.32
C VAL A 262 27.49 -3.81 -1.00
N GLN A 263 27.28 -5.12 -1.12
CA GLN A 263 26.54 -5.75 -2.22
C GLN A 263 25.19 -6.23 -1.72
N TRP A 264 24.12 -5.75 -2.36
CA TRP A 264 22.74 -6.05 -2.00
C TRP A 264 22.16 -7.10 -2.93
N VAL A 265 21.60 -8.16 -2.34
CA VAL A 265 20.94 -9.25 -3.07
C VAL A 265 19.51 -9.46 -2.55
N PRO A 266 18.57 -9.99 -3.36
CA PRO A 266 17.18 -10.17 -2.93
C PRO A 266 17.02 -11.08 -1.71
N LYS A 267 16.05 -10.74 -0.84
CA LYS A 267 15.64 -11.59 0.28
C LYS A 267 14.20 -12.07 0.07
N TYR A 268 14.04 -13.38 -0.11
CA TYR A 268 12.73 -14.03 -0.28
C TYR A 268 12.27 -14.78 0.98
N THR A 269 13.18 -15.47 1.68
CA THR A 269 12.83 -16.33 2.81
C THR A 269 12.47 -15.54 4.06
N GLY A 270 11.42 -15.95 4.77
CA GLY A 270 10.95 -15.28 5.99
C GLY A 270 10.16 -13.98 5.76
N ILE A 271 9.89 -13.62 4.50
CA ILE A 271 9.02 -12.49 4.15
C ILE A 271 7.56 -12.95 4.16
N LYS A 272 6.68 -12.17 4.80
CA LYS A 272 5.24 -12.46 4.85
C LYS A 272 4.62 -12.33 3.46
N SER A 273 3.58 -13.11 3.18
CA SER A 273 2.92 -13.12 1.87
C SER A 273 2.51 -11.73 1.37
N LYS A 274 1.93 -10.91 2.25
CA LYS A 274 1.52 -9.52 1.96
C LYS A 274 2.67 -8.56 1.66
N ASP A 275 3.90 -8.92 2.00
CA ASP A 275 5.09 -8.08 1.89
C ASP A 275 6.02 -8.56 0.75
N ARG A 276 5.65 -9.60 -0.02
CA ARG A 276 6.45 -10.17 -1.14
C ARG A 276 6.79 -9.15 -2.23
N CYS A 277 5.95 -8.14 -2.42
CA CYS A 277 6.16 -7.08 -3.43
C CYS A 277 6.85 -5.83 -2.90
N LYS A 278 7.41 -5.91 -1.70
CA LYS A 278 8.39 -4.96 -1.20
C LYS A 278 9.80 -5.38 -1.59
N LEU A 279 10.71 -4.43 -1.72
CA LEU A 279 12.12 -4.71 -2.05
C LEU A 279 12.92 -4.94 -0.77
N PHE A 280 12.84 -6.15 -0.23
CA PHE A 280 13.76 -6.60 0.81
C PHE A 280 15.07 -7.08 0.18
N CYS A 281 16.18 -6.51 0.61
CA CYS A 281 17.51 -6.92 0.21
C CYS A 281 18.33 -7.30 1.44
N ARG A 282 19.19 -8.29 1.29
CA ARG A 282 20.19 -8.68 2.28
C ARG A 282 21.58 -8.37 1.75
N VAL A 283 22.56 -8.29 2.65
CA VAL A 283 23.96 -8.21 2.23
C VAL A 283 24.39 -9.59 1.72
N ALA A 284 25.17 -9.64 0.63
CA ALA A 284 25.57 -10.89 -0.02
C ALA A 284 26.13 -11.94 0.94
N ASP A 285 26.99 -11.52 1.87
CA ASP A 285 27.69 -12.39 2.84
C ASP A 285 27.08 -12.35 4.26
N SER A 286 25.84 -11.88 4.41
CA SER A 286 25.17 -11.81 5.72
C SER A 286 23.69 -12.20 5.63
N SER A 287 23.15 -12.64 6.76
CA SER A 287 21.72 -12.91 6.92
C SER A 287 20.92 -11.64 7.24
N ALA A 288 21.60 -10.53 7.58
CA ALA A 288 20.98 -9.24 7.83
C ALA A 288 20.29 -8.71 6.57
N TYR A 289 19.02 -8.32 6.69
CA TYR A 289 18.20 -7.84 5.59
C TYR A 289 17.43 -6.58 5.97
N TYR A 290 17.17 -5.74 4.97
CA TYR A 290 16.59 -4.42 5.11
C TYR A 290 15.56 -4.17 4.01
N LEU A 291 14.58 -3.32 4.30
CA LEU A 291 13.61 -2.84 3.32
C LEU A 291 14.21 -1.64 2.57
N LEU A 292 14.64 -1.84 1.32
CA LEU A 292 15.25 -0.76 0.53
C LEU A 292 14.22 0.07 -0.26
N LYS A 293 13.09 -0.53 -0.66
CA LYS A 293 11.93 0.17 -1.24
C LYS A 293 10.61 -0.45 -0.82
N GLU A 294 9.60 0.38 -0.60
CA GLU A 294 8.23 -0.03 -0.27
C GLU A 294 7.54 -0.84 -1.38
N ARG A 295 7.98 -0.72 -2.63
CA ARG A 295 7.47 -1.50 -3.76
C ARG A 295 8.60 -1.85 -4.71
N VAL A 296 8.61 -3.09 -5.20
CA VAL A 296 9.36 -3.46 -6.40
C VAL A 296 8.69 -2.87 -7.63
N VAL A 297 9.42 -2.80 -8.74
CA VAL A 297 8.87 -2.37 -10.04
C VAL A 297 7.79 -3.37 -10.49
N ASP A 298 6.68 -2.86 -11.05
CA ASP A 298 5.59 -3.72 -11.50
C ASP A 298 6.08 -4.74 -12.55
N GLY A 299 5.55 -5.96 -12.51
CA GLY A 299 6.02 -7.09 -13.34
C GLY A 299 7.24 -7.83 -12.79
N THR A 300 7.77 -7.44 -11.63
CA THR A 300 8.74 -8.28 -10.89
C THR A 300 8.02 -9.51 -10.34
N THR A 301 8.61 -10.69 -10.48
CA THR A 301 8.07 -11.92 -9.88
C THR A 301 8.01 -11.80 -8.35
N CYS A 302 6.95 -12.32 -7.74
CA CYS A 302 6.77 -12.24 -6.29
C CYS A 302 7.80 -13.07 -5.52
N THR A 303 8.10 -14.28 -6.02
CA THR A 303 9.11 -15.20 -5.51
C THR A 303 9.70 -16.03 -6.64
N PRO A 304 10.83 -16.70 -6.42
CA PRO A 304 11.44 -17.59 -7.43
C PRO A 304 10.61 -18.84 -7.76
N ASP A 305 9.64 -19.21 -6.92
CA ASP A 305 8.90 -20.47 -7.05
C ASP A 305 7.55 -20.33 -7.76
N THR A 306 7.11 -19.10 -8.05
CA THR A 306 5.81 -18.83 -8.67
C THR A 306 5.94 -17.80 -9.78
N ASP A 307 5.04 -17.89 -10.76
CA ASP A 307 4.96 -16.94 -11.87
C ASP A 307 4.19 -15.66 -11.49
N ASP A 308 3.63 -15.60 -10.27
CA ASP A 308 2.92 -14.44 -9.74
C ASP A 308 3.75 -13.16 -9.87
N MET A 309 3.10 -12.06 -10.21
CA MET A 309 3.75 -10.79 -10.49
C MET A 309 3.32 -9.70 -9.53
N CYS A 310 4.26 -8.83 -9.19
CA CYS A 310 3.98 -7.64 -8.42
C CYS A 310 3.29 -6.58 -9.28
N VAL A 311 2.12 -6.13 -8.87
CA VAL A 311 1.35 -5.05 -9.50
C VAL A 311 0.93 -4.07 -8.41
N ASN A 312 1.40 -2.84 -8.48
CA ASN A 312 1.14 -1.79 -7.50
C ASN A 312 1.43 -2.20 -6.04
N GLY A 313 2.49 -3.00 -5.84
CA GLY A 313 2.89 -3.50 -4.53
C GLY A 313 2.06 -4.67 -3.99
N ILE A 314 1.15 -5.24 -4.78
CA ILE A 314 0.39 -6.44 -4.46
C ILE A 314 0.91 -7.60 -5.32
N CYS A 315 0.98 -8.79 -4.75
CA CYS A 315 1.32 -9.99 -5.48
C CYS A 315 0.05 -10.53 -6.16
N GLU A 316 -0.03 -10.36 -7.48
CA GLU A 316 -1.15 -10.78 -8.30
C GLU A 316 -0.85 -12.12 -9.00
N PRO A 317 -1.82 -13.04 -9.11
CA PRO A 317 -1.65 -14.29 -9.83
C PRO A 317 -1.29 -14.05 -11.30
N ALA A 318 -0.35 -14.82 -11.82
CA ALA A 318 0.01 -14.82 -13.24
C ALA A 318 0.48 -16.22 -13.68
N GLY A 319 0.41 -16.46 -14.98
CA GLY A 319 0.87 -17.69 -15.59
C GLY A 319 2.34 -17.60 -16.03
N CYS A 320 2.93 -18.75 -16.34
CA CYS A 320 4.28 -18.86 -16.92
C CYS A 320 4.42 -18.20 -18.30
N ASP A 321 3.30 -17.79 -18.91
CA ASP A 321 3.20 -17.07 -20.18
C ASP A 321 3.32 -15.55 -20.01
N HIS A 322 3.63 -15.12 -18.78
CA HIS A 322 3.76 -13.74 -18.36
C HIS A 322 2.46 -12.93 -18.45
N ILE A 323 1.30 -13.59 -18.37
CA ILE A 323 -0.02 -12.95 -18.42
C ILE A 323 -0.65 -12.91 -17.02
N LEU A 324 -1.05 -11.71 -16.59
CA LEU A 324 -1.82 -11.52 -15.37
C LEU A 324 -3.12 -12.33 -15.40
N HIS A 325 -3.37 -13.06 -14.33
CA HIS A 325 -4.52 -13.94 -14.15
C HIS A 325 -4.65 -15.05 -15.21
N SER A 326 -3.53 -15.46 -15.81
CA SER A 326 -3.47 -16.67 -16.64
C SER A 326 -3.31 -17.91 -15.75
N ASP A 327 -4.08 -18.95 -16.05
CA ASP A 327 -4.02 -20.24 -15.36
C ASP A 327 -3.03 -21.22 -16.02
N VAL A 328 -2.20 -20.73 -16.95
CA VAL A 328 -1.19 -21.54 -17.63
C VAL A 328 0.03 -21.69 -16.74
N HIS A 329 0.41 -22.94 -16.46
CA HIS A 329 1.57 -23.27 -15.64
C HIS A 329 2.61 -24.05 -16.44
N ALA A 330 3.86 -23.97 -15.99
CA ALA A 330 4.92 -24.79 -16.52
C ALA A 330 4.69 -26.26 -16.18
N ASP A 331 5.00 -27.15 -17.12
CA ASP A 331 4.94 -28.60 -16.92
C ASP A 331 6.11 -29.08 -16.04
N GLN A 332 6.36 -30.39 -15.97
CA GLN A 332 7.49 -30.95 -15.22
C GLN A 332 8.85 -30.61 -15.81
N CYS A 333 8.88 -30.30 -17.10
CA CYS A 333 10.05 -29.97 -17.89
C CYS A 333 10.36 -28.47 -17.87
N GLY A 334 9.58 -27.66 -17.14
CA GLY A 334 9.70 -26.21 -17.14
C GLY A 334 9.20 -25.55 -18.43
N VAL A 335 8.48 -26.29 -19.28
CA VAL A 335 7.89 -25.75 -20.51
C VAL A 335 6.52 -25.18 -20.17
N CYS A 336 6.33 -23.89 -20.44
CA CYS A 336 5.06 -23.23 -20.20
C CYS A 336 3.94 -23.82 -21.08
N GLY A 337 2.88 -24.31 -20.45
CA GLY A 337 1.80 -25.02 -21.15
C GLY A 337 2.23 -26.34 -21.80
N GLY A 338 3.35 -26.92 -21.35
CA GLY A 338 3.88 -28.18 -21.86
C GLY A 338 3.08 -29.41 -21.41
N ASP A 339 3.40 -30.55 -22.01
CA ASP A 339 2.73 -31.84 -21.82
C ASP A 339 3.62 -32.90 -21.15
N ASN A 340 4.78 -32.49 -20.60
CA ASN A 340 5.84 -33.33 -20.04
C ASN A 340 6.63 -34.18 -21.05
N SER A 341 6.54 -33.91 -22.35
CA SER A 341 7.22 -34.73 -23.37
C SER A 341 8.69 -34.37 -23.61
N THR A 342 9.14 -33.17 -23.19
CA THR A 342 10.46 -32.61 -23.54
C THR A 342 11.58 -32.99 -22.57
N CYS A 343 11.25 -33.64 -21.47
CA CYS A 343 12.18 -34.08 -20.44
C CYS A 343 11.84 -35.49 -19.96
N HIS A 344 12.75 -36.07 -19.18
CA HIS A 344 12.54 -37.35 -18.52
C HIS A 344 12.94 -37.24 -17.05
N VAL A 345 12.27 -38.00 -16.19
CA VAL A 345 12.50 -37.96 -14.76
C VAL A 345 13.74 -38.78 -14.41
N ILE A 346 14.69 -38.16 -13.72
CA ILE A 346 15.87 -38.83 -13.14
C ILE A 346 15.64 -39.01 -11.64
N LYS A 347 15.79 -40.25 -11.16
CA LYS A 347 15.70 -40.59 -9.73
C LYS A 347 16.97 -41.28 -9.28
N GLY A 348 17.38 -40.99 -8.06
CA GLY A 348 18.52 -41.62 -7.41
C GLY A 348 18.42 -41.52 -5.90
N TYR A 349 19.17 -42.34 -5.20
CA TYR A 349 19.36 -42.24 -3.76
C TYR A 349 20.85 -42.38 -3.46
N PHE A 350 21.29 -41.73 -2.40
CA PHE A 350 22.66 -41.84 -1.90
C PHE A 350 22.61 -42.50 -0.53
N ASP A 351 23.30 -43.62 -0.38
CA ASP A 351 23.37 -44.37 0.88
C ASP A 351 24.82 -44.68 1.22
N LYS A 352 25.26 -44.15 2.36
CA LYS A 352 26.58 -44.30 2.93
C LYS A 352 27.03 -45.75 3.07
N SER A 353 26.10 -46.67 3.34
CA SER A 353 26.40 -48.10 3.50
C SER A 353 26.93 -48.74 2.20
N THR A 354 26.61 -48.14 1.05
CA THR A 354 26.88 -48.71 -0.28
C THR A 354 28.12 -48.11 -0.96
N GLN A 355 28.74 -47.08 -0.38
CA GLN A 355 29.78 -46.28 -1.04
C GLN A 355 31.15 -46.47 -0.39
N LYS A 356 32.14 -46.86 -1.20
CA LYS A 356 33.50 -47.20 -0.74
C LYS A 356 34.42 -46.00 -0.47
N ASN A 357 34.06 -44.80 -0.96
CA ASN A 357 34.90 -43.60 -0.89
C ASN A 357 34.14 -42.45 -0.20
N ILE A 358 33.75 -42.67 1.05
CA ILE A 358 33.16 -41.62 1.89
C ILE A 358 34.22 -41.11 2.84
N HIS A 359 34.36 -39.79 2.88
CA HIS A 359 35.30 -39.11 3.76
C HIS A 359 34.54 -38.27 4.76
N TYR A 360 35.15 -38.04 5.92
CA TYR A 360 34.66 -37.09 6.90
C TYR A 360 34.64 -35.69 6.27
N GLY A 361 33.48 -35.01 6.27
CA GLY A 361 33.28 -33.71 5.61
C GLY A 361 32.30 -33.72 4.43
N TYR A 362 32.49 -32.77 3.50
CA TYR A 362 31.63 -32.62 2.33
C TYR A 362 31.83 -33.75 1.33
N ASN A 363 30.75 -34.47 1.00
CA ASN A 363 30.73 -35.54 0.02
C ASN A 363 29.87 -35.13 -1.18
N ARG A 364 30.34 -35.35 -2.41
CA ARG A 364 29.53 -35.05 -3.60
C ARG A 364 28.48 -36.15 -3.80
N VAL A 365 27.20 -35.77 -3.78
CA VAL A 365 26.07 -36.70 -3.91
C VAL A 365 25.52 -36.78 -5.33
N VAL A 366 25.20 -35.64 -5.94
CA VAL A 366 24.63 -35.61 -7.29
C VAL A 366 25.04 -34.35 -8.02
N ARG A 367 25.52 -34.49 -9.26
CA ARG A 367 25.69 -33.36 -10.15
C ARG A 367 24.35 -33.08 -10.82
N VAL A 368 23.77 -31.92 -10.54
CA VAL A 368 22.57 -31.46 -11.25
C VAL A 368 23.00 -30.85 -12.59
N PRO A 369 22.56 -31.41 -13.73
CA PRO A 369 22.90 -30.84 -15.03
C PRO A 369 22.17 -29.50 -15.24
N ALA A 370 22.80 -28.59 -15.98
CA ALA A 370 22.14 -27.35 -16.39
C ALA A 370 20.87 -27.66 -17.20
N GLY A 371 19.79 -26.95 -16.92
CA GLY A 371 18.46 -27.19 -17.52
C GLY A 371 17.63 -28.26 -16.81
N ALA A 372 18.08 -28.81 -15.68
CA ALA A 372 17.22 -29.64 -14.85
C ALA A 372 16.18 -28.79 -14.11
N THR A 373 14.93 -29.20 -14.19
CA THR A 373 13.76 -28.51 -13.62
C THR A 373 13.11 -29.36 -12.51
N ARG A 374 12.38 -28.71 -11.60
CA ARG A 374 11.63 -29.36 -10.51
C ARG A 374 12.45 -30.35 -9.68
N LEU A 375 13.56 -29.87 -9.15
CA LEU A 375 14.48 -30.67 -8.36
C LEU A 375 13.93 -30.88 -6.95
N ASP A 376 13.82 -32.12 -6.51
CA ASP A 376 13.39 -32.50 -5.14
C ASP A 376 14.50 -33.34 -4.49
N VAL A 377 15.27 -32.70 -3.60
CA VAL A 377 16.35 -33.36 -2.87
C VAL A 377 15.98 -33.45 -1.40
N ARG A 378 15.79 -34.67 -0.90
CA ARG A 378 15.38 -34.94 0.49
C ARG A 378 16.43 -35.76 1.22
N GLN A 379 16.82 -35.29 2.40
CA GLN A 379 17.56 -36.07 3.38
C GLN A 379 16.57 -36.78 4.30
N LYS A 380 16.68 -38.11 4.40
CA LYS A 380 15.98 -38.92 5.41
C LYS A 380 16.98 -39.33 6.49
N SER A 381 16.65 -39.10 7.76
CA SER A 381 17.42 -39.61 8.90
C SER A 381 17.17 -41.11 9.06
N ASN A 382 18.21 -41.89 9.32
CA ASN A 382 18.16 -43.36 9.40
C ASN A 382 17.33 -43.88 10.60
N ASP A 383 17.13 -43.09 11.66
CA ASP A 383 16.53 -43.55 12.92
C ASP A 383 15.25 -42.80 13.35
N HIS A 384 14.57 -42.10 12.44
CA HIS A 384 13.41 -41.24 12.79
C HIS A 384 13.68 -40.18 13.87
N THR A 385 14.94 -39.94 14.23
CA THR A 385 15.37 -38.90 15.17
C THR A 385 15.53 -37.57 14.43
N SER A 386 15.15 -36.47 15.10
CA SER A 386 15.23 -35.12 14.55
C SER A 386 16.63 -34.50 14.58
N LYS A 387 17.64 -35.26 15.02
CA LYS A 387 19.02 -34.83 15.24
C LYS A 387 20.01 -35.84 14.67
N ASP A 388 20.18 -35.82 13.36
CA ASP A 388 21.35 -36.39 12.70
C ASP A 388 22.29 -35.24 12.31
N ASP A 389 23.61 -35.41 12.46
CA ASP A 389 24.61 -34.38 12.13
C ASP A 389 24.89 -34.26 10.61
N ASN A 390 23.93 -34.71 9.81
CA ASN A 390 23.97 -34.67 8.35
C ASN A 390 23.21 -33.46 7.81
N TYR A 391 23.75 -32.78 6.80
CA TYR A 391 23.15 -31.59 6.22
C TYR A 391 23.31 -31.55 4.69
N LEU A 392 22.33 -30.97 4.00
CA LEU A 392 22.45 -30.67 2.58
C LEU A 392 23.14 -29.32 2.37
N GLY A 393 24.01 -29.26 1.36
CA GLY A 393 24.64 -28.03 0.88
C GLY A 393 24.50 -27.89 -0.64
N THR A 394 24.99 -26.79 -1.18
CA THR A 394 25.15 -26.60 -2.64
C THR A 394 26.57 -26.12 -2.90
N CYS A 395 27.14 -26.43 -4.07
CA CYS A 395 28.50 -26.03 -4.40
C CYS A 395 28.58 -25.65 -5.88
N SER A 396 28.98 -24.42 -6.15
CA SER A 396 29.22 -23.99 -7.53
C SER A 396 30.65 -24.34 -7.95
N SER A 397 30.92 -24.33 -9.25
CA SER A 397 32.25 -24.56 -9.85
C SER A 397 33.36 -23.62 -9.34
N CYS A 398 33.01 -22.56 -8.60
CA CYS A 398 33.93 -21.57 -8.05
C CYS A 398 34.20 -21.73 -6.53
N GLY A 399 33.63 -22.74 -5.87
CA GLY A 399 33.85 -22.99 -4.44
C GLY A 399 32.57 -23.30 -3.66
N LEU A 400 32.76 -23.77 -2.42
CA LEU A 400 31.69 -24.10 -1.47
C LEU A 400 30.98 -22.81 -0.98
N THR A 401 29.78 -22.56 -1.47
CA THR A 401 28.83 -21.63 -0.82
C THR A 401 28.11 -22.37 0.29
N THR A 402 28.56 -22.18 1.53
CA THR A 402 28.02 -22.85 2.72
C THR A 402 26.71 -22.19 3.17
N ASP A 403 25.62 -22.37 2.43
CA ASP A 403 24.29 -22.18 3.01
C ASP A 403 23.85 -23.51 3.61
N ARG A 404 23.72 -23.54 4.94
CA ARG A 404 23.22 -24.69 5.70
C ARG A 404 21.73 -24.84 5.40
N LEU A 405 21.36 -25.79 4.53
CA LEU A 405 19.98 -25.94 4.08
C LEU A 405 19.30 -27.04 4.91
N SER A 406 18.26 -26.66 5.65
CA SER A 406 17.49 -27.57 6.50
C SER A 406 16.55 -28.45 5.67
N ARG A 407 16.60 -29.77 5.94
CA ARG A 407 15.70 -30.88 5.52
C ARG A 407 14.73 -30.59 4.36
N GLY A 408 15.19 -30.90 3.15
CA GLY A 408 14.38 -30.92 1.92
C GLY A 408 14.48 -29.60 1.16
N ILE A 409 14.87 -29.68 -0.12
CA ILE A 409 14.93 -28.50 -0.98
C ILE A 409 14.19 -28.79 -2.28
N LEU A 410 13.24 -27.92 -2.59
CA LEU A 410 12.59 -27.81 -3.89
C LEU A 410 13.24 -26.63 -4.61
N PHE A 411 13.86 -26.89 -5.77
CA PHE A 411 14.34 -25.83 -6.66
C PHE A 411 13.52 -25.85 -7.95
N THR A 412 13.12 -24.68 -8.45
CA THR A 412 12.51 -24.53 -9.77
C THR A 412 13.54 -24.70 -10.89
N GLU A 413 14.76 -24.18 -10.70
CA GLU A 413 15.91 -24.35 -11.60
C GLU A 413 17.23 -24.20 -10.82
N LEU A 414 18.27 -24.99 -11.16
CA LEU A 414 19.62 -24.84 -10.62
C LEU A 414 20.62 -24.71 -11.77
N LEU A 415 21.34 -23.60 -11.82
CA LEU A 415 22.54 -23.44 -12.64
C LEU A 415 23.77 -23.78 -11.78
N GLY A 416 23.98 -25.06 -11.46
CA GLY A 416 25.13 -25.46 -10.64
C GLY A 416 25.11 -26.91 -10.16
N GLU A 417 26.21 -27.35 -9.55
CA GLU A 417 26.35 -28.68 -8.96
C GLU A 417 25.77 -28.69 -7.52
N ALA A 418 25.11 -29.79 -7.10
CA ALA A 418 24.67 -29.94 -5.72
C ALA A 418 25.71 -30.77 -4.94
N CYS A 419 26.12 -30.33 -3.75
CA CYS A 419 27.12 -31.04 -2.93
C CYS A 419 26.60 -31.26 -1.51
N PHE A 420 26.74 -32.47 -0.97
CA PHE A 420 26.25 -32.82 0.36
C PHE A 420 27.33 -32.55 1.42
N VAL A 421 26.90 -32.30 2.66
CA VAL A 421 27.79 -32.09 3.81
C VAL A 421 27.50 -33.12 4.88
N GLU A 422 28.49 -33.92 5.24
CA GLU A 422 28.44 -34.67 6.50
C GLU A 422 29.49 -34.06 7.44
N ALA A 423 29.08 -33.71 8.66
CA ALA A 423 29.98 -33.24 9.72
C ALA A 423 30.34 -34.38 10.67
#